data_AF-A0A1F9CQM4-F1
#
_entry.id   AF-A0A1F9CQM4-F1
#
_cell.length_a   1.000
_cell.length_b   1.000
_cell.length_c   1.000
_cell.angle_alpha   90.00
_cell.angle_beta   90.00
_cell.angle_gamma   90.00
#
_symmetry.space_group_name_H-M   'P 1'
#
loop_
_entity.id
_entity.type
_entity.pdbx_description
1 polymer ?
#
loop_
_entity_poly.entity_id
_entity_poly.type
_entity_poly.pdbx_seq_one_letter_code
_entity_poly.pdbx_strand_id
1 'polypeptide(L)'
;MTCRELIDFLMEYLSGEIPPDQRVVFEDHLQVCPSCVAYLRTYESTIRLGKASLEPTEDELPAEVPAELVDAILAARATTA
;
A
#
# COMPACT_ATOMS: atom_id res chain seq x y z
N MET A 1 -10.90 4.50 17.85
CA MET A 1 -10.37 4.75 16.51
C MET A 1 -10.06 6.22 16.33
N THR A 2 -8.78 6.53 16.20
CA THR A 2 -8.26 7.80 15.70
C THR A 2 -8.24 7.79 14.17
N CYS A 3 -7.98 8.95 13.55
CA CYS A 3 -7.80 9.03 12.09
C CYS A 3 -6.63 8.16 11.60
N ARG A 4 -5.54 8.09 12.39
CA ARG A 4 -4.36 7.27 12.08
C ARG A 4 -4.72 5.78 12.08
N GLU A 5 -5.35 5.30 13.16
CA GLU A 5 -5.77 3.90 13.29
C GLU A 5 -6.69 3.45 12.16
N LEU A 6 -7.60 4.32 11.71
CA LEU A 6 -8.46 4.05 10.54
C LEU A 6 -7.65 3.90 9.25
N ILE A 7 -6.77 4.87 8.99
CA ILE A 7 -5.97 4.91 7.77
C ILE A 7 -5.02 3.71 7.68
N ASP A 8 -4.37 3.35 8.79
CA ASP A 8 -3.46 2.21 8.87
C ASP A 8 -4.21 0.90 8.57
N PHE A 9 -5.38 0.69 9.19
CA PHE A 9 -6.22 -0.47 8.90
C PHE A 9 -6.62 -0.56 7.41
N LEU A 10 -7.01 0.57 6.80
CA LEU A 10 -7.39 0.59 5.38
C LEU A 10 -6.20 0.32 4.46
N MET A 11 -5.00 0.77 4.82
CA MET A 11 -3.78 0.44 4.08
C MET A 11 -3.47 -1.05 4.15
N GLU A 12 -3.49 -1.64 5.35
CA GLU A 12 -3.26 -3.08 5.55
C GLU A 12 -4.33 -3.92 4.83
N TYR A 13 -5.59 -3.45 4.81
CA TYR A 13 -6.67 -4.13 4.08
C TYR A 13 -6.39 -4.15 2.57
N LEU A 14 -5.99 -3.01 2.02
CA LEU A 14 -5.69 -2.86 0.59
C LEU A 14 -4.37 -3.57 0.19
N SER A 15 -3.39 -3.66 1.08
CA SER A 15 -2.13 -4.40 0.84
C SER A 15 -2.29 -5.92 1.00
N GLY A 16 -3.37 -6.38 1.64
CA GLY A 16 -3.58 -7.81 1.90
C GLY A 16 -2.97 -8.29 3.22
N GLU A 17 -2.56 -7.38 4.09
CA GLU A 17 -1.75 -7.66 5.28
C GLU A 17 -2.59 -7.80 6.57
N ILE A 18 -3.89 -7.46 6.55
CA ILE A 18 -4.74 -7.71 7.72
C ILE A 18 -4.97 -9.21 7.97
N PRO A 19 -5.15 -9.63 9.25
CA PRO A 19 -5.53 -10.98 9.60
C PRO A 19 -6.82 -11.47 8.90
N PRO A 20 -6.92 -12.76 8.51
CA PRO A 20 -8.07 -13.29 7.76
C PRO A 20 -9.43 -13.10 8.45
N ASP A 21 -9.46 -13.21 9.78
CA ASP A 21 -10.66 -13.00 10.59
C ASP A 21 -11.16 -11.55 10.51
N GLN A 22 -10.25 -10.57 10.53
CA GLN A 22 -10.61 -9.17 10.37
C GLN A 22 -11.08 -8.86 8.94
N ARG A 23 -10.45 -9.49 7.94
CA ARG A 23 -10.86 -9.36 6.53
C ARG A 23 -12.29 -9.79 6.32
N VAL A 24 -12.67 -10.97 6.82
CA VAL A 24 -14.03 -11.49 6.69
C VAL A 24 -15.04 -10.52 7.30
N VAL A 25 -14.82 -10.07 8.53
CA VAL A 25 -15.72 -9.13 9.21
C VAL A 25 -15.87 -7.81 8.44
N PHE A 26 -14.77 -7.28 7.89
CA PHE A 26 -14.82 -6.03 7.15
C PHE A 26 -15.50 -6.20 5.78
N GLU A 27 -15.19 -7.28 5.05
CA GLU A 27 -15.81 -7.58 3.77
C GLU A 27 -17.32 -7.82 3.91
N ASP A 28 -17.76 -8.52 4.95
CA ASP A 28 -19.18 -8.69 5.28
C ASP A 28 -19.90 -7.35 5.46
N HIS A 29 -19.26 -6.38 6.12
CA HIS A 29 -19.80 -5.03 6.25
C HIS A 29 -19.91 -4.32 4.90
N LEU A 30 -18.90 -4.44 4.05
CA LEU A 30 -18.90 -3.84 2.71
C LEU A 30 -20.02 -4.40 1.82
N GLN A 31 -20.48 -5.64 2.03
CA GLN A 31 -21.63 -6.19 1.31
C GLN A 31 -22.95 -5.51 1.64
N VAL A 32 -23.09 -4.96 2.86
CA VAL A 32 -24.37 -4.40 3.36
C VAL A 32 -24.37 -2.88 3.50
N CYS A 33 -23.22 -2.23 3.32
CA CYS A 33 -23.06 -0.80 3.60
C CYS A 33 -22.50 -0.02 2.40
N PRO A 34 -23.36 0.49 1.49
CA PRO A 34 -22.93 1.23 0.30
C PRO A 34 -22.11 2.49 0.59
N SER A 35 -22.33 3.16 1.73
CA SER A 35 -21.57 4.34 2.12
C SER A 35 -20.11 4.02 2.45
N CYS A 36 -19.85 2.89 3.12
CA CYS A 36 -18.49 2.43 3.38
C CYS A 36 -17.77 1.99 2.10
N VAL A 37 -18.48 1.38 1.15
CA VAL A 37 -17.93 1.09 -0.19
C VAL A 37 -17.55 2.38 -0.91
N ALA A 38 -18.40 3.41 -0.87
CA ALA A 38 -18.10 4.70 -1.49
C ALA A 38 -16.90 5.40 -0.82
N TYR A 39 -16.80 5.32 0.51
CA TYR A 39 -15.65 5.83 1.25
C TYR A 39 -14.34 5.14 0.84
N LEU A 40 -14.34 3.80 0.80
CA LEU A 40 -13.18 3.01 0.40
C LEU A 40 -12.71 3.36 -1.01
N ARG A 41 -13.63 3.49 -1.98
CA ARG A 41 -13.31 3.93 -3.35
C ARG A 41 -12.67 5.32 -3.41
N THR A 42 -13.14 6.24 -2.57
CA THR A 42 -12.58 7.59 -2.48
C THR A 42 -11.17 7.55 -1.91
N TYR A 43 -10.95 6.69 -0.91
CA TYR A 43 -9.63 6.46 -0.33
C TYR A 43 -8.65 5.85 -1.33
N GLU A 44 -9.05 4.81 -2.07
CA GLU A 44 -8.25 4.22 -3.17
C GLU A 44 -7.90 5.28 -4.23
N SER A 45 -8.86 6.16 -4.57
CA SER A 45 -8.63 7.26 -5.51
C SER A 45 -7.61 8.26 -4.98
N THR A 46 -7.64 8.57 -3.68
CA THR A 46 -6.67 9.44 -3.01
C THR A 46 -5.26 8.84 -3.10
N ILE A 47 -5.11 7.55 -2.81
CA ILE A 47 -3.84 6.85 -2.94
C ILE A 47 -3.32 6.93 -4.38
N ARG A 48 -4.19 6.62 -5.36
CA ARG A 48 -3.81 6.64 -6.77
C ARG A 48 -3.35 8.02 -7.22
N LEU A 49 -4.09 9.07 -6.86
CA LEU A 49 -3.75 10.45 -7.23
C LEU A 49 -2.47 10.92 -6.54
N GLY A 50 -2.26 10.57 -5.26
CA GLY A 50 -1.02 10.89 -4.55
C GLY A 50 0.19 10.18 -5.14
N LYS A 51 0.05 8.93 -5.58
CA LYS A 51 1.10 8.22 -6.32
C LYS A 51 1.39 8.92 -7.65
N ALA A 52 0.36 9.23 -8.43
CA ALA A 52 0.53 9.89 -9.73
C ALA A 52 1.18 11.28 -9.62
N SER A 53 0.96 12.03 -8.52
CA SER A 53 1.64 13.31 -8.33
C SER A 53 3.13 13.19 -7.98
N LEU A 54 3.57 11.99 -7.60
CA LEU A 54 4.94 11.66 -7.22
C LEU A 54 5.61 10.72 -8.23
N GLU A 55 4.92 10.30 -9.29
CA GLU A 55 5.49 9.46 -10.33
C GLU A 55 6.64 10.24 -10.99
N PRO A 56 7.89 9.76 -10.87
CA PRO A 56 8.99 10.40 -11.54
C PRO A 56 8.76 10.32 -13.04
N THR A 57 9.07 11.40 -13.74
CA THR A 57 9.12 11.38 -15.20
C THR A 57 10.20 10.39 -15.68
N GLU A 58 10.05 9.86 -16.89
CA GLU A 58 11.03 8.92 -17.46
C GLU A 58 12.46 9.49 -17.47
N ASP A 59 12.60 10.82 -17.53
CA ASP A 59 13.88 11.55 -17.45
C ASP A 59 14.49 11.58 -16.03
N GLU A 60 13.71 11.35 -14.97
CA GLU A 60 14.16 11.39 -13.57
C GLU A 60 14.62 10.02 -13.05
N LEU A 61 14.23 8.93 -13.72
CA LEU A 61 14.65 7.59 -13.36
C LEU A 61 15.92 7.20 -14.14
N PRO A 62 16.99 6.73 -13.47
CA PRO A 62 18.14 6.19 -14.18
C PRO A 62 17.72 4.96 -14.99
N ALA A 63 18.22 4.86 -16.23
CA ALA A 63 17.89 3.77 -17.15
C ALA A 63 18.26 2.38 -16.62
N GLU A 64 19.24 2.32 -15.70
CA GLU A 64 19.67 1.10 -15.04
C GLU A 64 19.75 1.31 -13.52
N VAL A 65 19.40 0.26 -12.78
CA VAL A 65 19.56 0.26 -11.32
C VAL A 65 21.06 0.29 -10.99
N PRO A 66 21.54 1.20 -10.11
CA PRO A 66 22.96 1.29 -9.78
C PRO A 66 23.50 -0.04 -9.23
N ALA A 67 24.56 -0.56 -9.85
CA ALA A 67 25.15 -1.86 -9.48
C ALA A 67 25.57 -1.91 -8.00
N GLU A 68 26.15 -0.82 -7.47
CA GLU A 68 26.55 -0.73 -6.07
C GLU A 68 25.37 -0.92 -5.09
N LEU A 69 24.17 -0.43 -5.46
CA LEU A 69 22.96 -0.62 -4.66
C LEU A 69 22.51 -2.08 -4.68
N VAL A 70 22.57 -2.73 -5.85
CA VAL A 70 22.24 -4.15 -6.00
C VAL A 70 23.19 -5.00 -5.14
N ASP A 71 24.50 -4.75 -5.23
CA ASP A 71 25.51 -5.49 -4.46
C ASP A 71 25.30 -5.32 -2.95
N ALA A 72 25.01 -4.09 -2.49
CA ALA A 72 24.71 -3.83 -1.08
C ALA A 72 23.48 -4.60 -0.59
N ILE A 73 22.40 -4.66 -1.38
CA ILE A 73 21.19 -5.43 -1.05
C ILE A 73 21.50 -6.93 -0.97
N LEU A 74 22.28 -7.46 -1.92
CA LEU A 74 22.66 -8.88 -1.92
C LEU A 74 23.50 -9.25 -0.69
N ALA A 75 24.47 -8.40 -0.32
CA ALA A 75 25.29 -8.60 0.86
C ALA A 75 24.47 -8.56 2.16
N ALA A 76 23.53 -7.61 2.30
CA ALA A 76 22.65 -7.51 3.46
C ALA A 76 21.76 -8.76 3.63
N ARG A 77 21.20 -9.27 2.51
CA ARG A 77 20.40 -10.50 2.52
C ARG A 77 21.21 -11.74 2.90
N ALA A 78 22.48 -11.80 2.50
CA ALA A 78 23.38 -12.90 2.87
C ALA A 78 23.79 -12.88 4.36
N THR A 79 23.73 -11.71 5.01
CA THR A 79 24.08 -11.54 6.44
C THR A 79 22.93 -11.91 7.39
N THR A 80 21.71 -12.04 6.85
CA THR A 80 20.50 -12.36 7.63
C THR A 80 20.14 -13.86 7.55
N ALA A 81 21.09 -14.71 7.14
CA ALA A 81 21.00 -16.16 7.10
C ALA A 81 22.01 -16.78 8.09
#